data_AF-A0A0X8NXB1-F1
#
_entry.id   AF-A0A0X8NXB1-F1
#
_cell.length_a   1.000
_cell.length_b   1.000
_cell.length_c   1.000
_cell.angle_alpha   90.00
_cell.angle_beta   90.00
_cell.angle_gamma   90.00
#
_symmetry.space_group_name_H-M   'P 1'
#
loop_
_entity.id
_entity.type
_entity.pdbx_description
1 polymer ?
#
loop_
_entity_poly.entity_id
_entity_poly.type
_entity_poly.pdbx_seq_one_letter_code
_entity_poly.pdbx_strand_id
1 'polypeptide(L)'
;MQQRFLKVPRNEQGRDFAVGDVHGCFTRLQDSLGRMGFDASRDRLFSVGDLVDRGPESEAALEWLAQPWFFAVQGNHEDYAVRHVRTGQVDVVNWRGYGGGWFLDLPADRQQVYAEAFGQLPIAIEVETSSGPVGLLHADCPVLFWPRLESALQDRYKRTSAACQWSRERLRQLDRTGVRGVRAVVAGHTPVAAPLALGNVYHIDTEGWRDGYFTFLDLETLQAWPRAVVTEPALVEPG
;
A
#
# COMPACT_ATOMS: atom_id res chain seq x y z
N MET A 1 -21.90 5.42 -1.68
CA MET A 1 -21.33 4.33 -0.85
C MET A 1 -19.83 4.36 -1.03
N GLN A 2 -19.06 4.31 0.04
CA GLN A 2 -17.59 4.29 -0.01
C GLN A 2 -17.15 2.91 -0.56
N GLN A 3 -16.46 2.90 -1.70
CA GLN A 3 -16.02 1.66 -2.34
C GLN A 3 -14.78 1.11 -1.60
N ARG A 4 -14.99 0.18 -0.67
CA ARG A 4 -13.93 -0.38 0.19
C ARG A 4 -13.07 -1.43 -0.52
N PHE A 5 -13.56 -1.98 -1.62
CA PHE A 5 -12.89 -2.97 -2.44
C PHE A 5 -13.05 -2.54 -3.89
N LEU A 6 -11.93 -2.26 -4.56
CA LEU A 6 -11.92 -1.79 -5.94
C LEU A 6 -11.46 -2.93 -6.86
N LYS A 7 -12.23 -3.21 -7.90
CA LYS A 7 -11.85 -4.16 -8.96
C LYS A 7 -11.43 -3.37 -10.19
N VAL A 8 -10.24 -3.66 -10.69
CA VAL A 8 -9.62 -2.98 -11.81
C VAL A 8 -9.38 -4.00 -12.93
N PRO A 9 -9.93 -3.79 -14.14
CA PRO A 9 -9.69 -4.70 -15.25
C PRO A 9 -8.22 -4.66 -15.67
N ARG A 10 -7.78 -5.73 -16.33
CA ARG A 10 -6.42 -5.86 -16.88
C ARG A 10 -6.08 -4.69 -17.78
N ASN A 11 -4.85 -4.20 -17.68
CA ASN A 11 -4.32 -3.22 -18.62
C ASN A 11 -3.94 -3.91 -19.93
N GLU A 12 -4.60 -3.55 -21.03
CA GLU A 12 -4.28 -4.06 -22.36
C GLU A 12 -3.30 -3.16 -23.15
N GLN A 13 -2.99 -1.97 -22.63
CA GLN A 13 -2.21 -0.94 -23.33
C GLN A 13 -0.79 -0.78 -22.79
N GLY A 14 -0.57 -1.12 -21.52
CA GLY A 14 0.73 -1.00 -20.86
C GLY A 14 0.88 -1.99 -19.70
N ARG A 15 1.78 -1.65 -18.78
CA ARG A 15 2.15 -2.49 -17.63
C ARG A 15 1.49 -1.97 -16.36
N ASP A 16 1.21 -2.90 -15.46
CA ASP A 16 0.72 -2.58 -14.13
C ASP A 16 1.80 -2.91 -13.10
N PHE A 17 2.16 -1.93 -12.28
CA PHE A 17 3.16 -2.10 -11.22
C PHE A 17 2.54 -1.84 -9.85
N ALA A 18 2.88 -2.64 -8.85
CA ALA A 18 2.69 -2.28 -7.45
C ALA A 18 3.94 -1.61 -6.87
N VAL A 19 3.76 -0.63 -5.98
CA VAL A 19 4.85 0.03 -5.24
C VAL A 19 4.61 0.02 -3.74
N GLY A 20 5.70 -0.11 -2.98
CA GLY A 20 5.71 -0.04 -1.51
C GLY A 20 5.33 1.33 -0.94
N ASP A 21 5.44 1.45 0.38
CA ASP A 21 5.12 2.63 1.18
C ASP A 21 5.88 3.87 0.68
N VAL A 22 5.17 4.99 0.49
CA VAL A 22 5.70 6.19 -0.18
C VAL A 22 6.14 7.28 0.80
N HIS A 23 5.39 7.47 1.88
CA HIS A 23 5.70 8.39 2.97
C HIS A 23 6.17 9.78 2.53
N GLY A 24 5.43 10.43 1.64
CA GLY A 24 5.73 11.79 1.20
C GLY A 24 7.08 11.94 0.49
N CYS A 25 7.64 10.87 -0.09
CA CYS A 25 8.86 10.91 -0.89
C CYS A 25 8.56 10.81 -2.39
N PHE A 26 7.63 11.65 -2.86
CA PHE A 26 7.09 11.61 -4.21
C PHE A 26 8.12 11.99 -5.29
N THR A 27 9.02 12.95 -5.03
CA THR A 27 10.10 13.28 -5.98
C THR A 27 11.00 12.06 -6.21
N ARG A 28 11.35 11.36 -5.13
CA ARG A 28 12.18 10.14 -5.23
C ARG A 28 11.43 8.99 -5.92
N LEU A 29 10.12 8.87 -5.69
CA LEU A 29 9.27 7.91 -6.39
C LEU A 29 9.27 8.21 -7.90
N GLN A 30 9.07 9.48 -8.28
CA GLN A 30 9.10 9.95 -9.67
C GLN A 30 10.44 9.66 -10.35
N ASP A 31 11.56 9.91 -9.68
CA ASP A 31 12.91 9.59 -10.19
C ASP A 31 13.08 8.08 -10.43
N SER A 32 12.54 7.26 -9.51
CA SER A 32 12.62 5.81 -9.61
C SER A 32 11.77 5.26 -10.75
N LEU A 33 10.56 5.81 -10.95
CA LEU A 33 9.71 5.53 -12.12
C LEU A 33 10.42 5.89 -13.43
N GLY A 34 11.10 7.04 -13.47
CA GLY A 34 11.91 7.45 -14.62
C GLY A 34 13.03 6.45 -14.95
N ARG A 35 13.74 5.95 -13.93
CA ARG A 35 14.79 4.93 -14.11
C ARG A 35 14.25 3.57 -14.56
N MET A 36 13.06 3.20 -14.11
CA MET A 36 12.37 1.98 -14.54
C MET A 36 11.81 2.11 -15.97
N GLY A 37 11.74 3.33 -16.52
CA GLY A 37 11.12 3.61 -17.81
C GLY A 37 9.60 3.46 -17.77
N PHE A 38 8.97 3.93 -16.70
CA PHE A 38 7.51 4.00 -16.57
C PHE A 38 6.93 5.02 -17.57
N ASP A 39 5.89 4.62 -18.30
CA ASP A 39 5.17 5.48 -19.25
C ASP A 39 3.75 5.75 -18.76
N ALA A 40 3.54 6.92 -18.14
CA ALA A 40 2.26 7.34 -17.59
C ALA A 40 1.11 7.45 -18.61
N SER A 41 1.39 7.37 -19.92
CA SER A 41 0.34 7.35 -20.95
C SER A 41 -0.30 5.97 -21.13
N ARG A 42 0.33 4.90 -20.62
CA ARG A 42 -0.13 3.52 -20.83
C ARG A 42 0.04 2.61 -19.60
N ASP A 43 1.01 2.87 -18.75
CA ASP A 43 1.27 2.11 -17.53
C ASP A 43 0.42 2.63 -16.37
N ARG A 44 0.17 1.76 -15.38
CA ARG A 44 -0.52 2.11 -14.13
C ARG A 44 0.32 1.70 -12.92
N LEU A 45 0.26 2.52 -11.88
CA LEU A 45 0.97 2.33 -10.62
C LEU A 45 -0.04 2.15 -9.50
N PHE A 46 0.12 1.07 -8.72
CA PHE A 46 -0.73 0.70 -7.60
C PHE A 46 0.08 0.76 -6.30
N SER A 47 -0.12 1.78 -5.49
CA SER A 47 0.52 1.90 -4.17
C SER A 47 -0.18 1.02 -3.14
N VAL A 48 0.62 0.37 -2.28
CA VAL A 48 0.15 -0.35 -1.09
C VAL A 48 -0.25 0.60 0.07
N GLY A 49 -0.35 1.91 -0.16
CA GLY A 49 -0.75 2.90 0.85
C GLY A 49 0.44 3.52 1.57
N ASP A 50 0.17 4.16 2.71
CA ASP A 50 1.15 4.94 3.46
C ASP A 50 1.84 5.97 2.54
N LEU A 51 1.00 6.82 1.96
CA LEU A 51 1.37 7.88 1.03
C LEU A 51 1.99 9.08 1.76
N VAL A 52 1.63 9.26 3.03
CA VAL A 52 1.95 10.45 3.83
C VAL A 52 2.71 10.10 5.10
N ASP A 53 3.05 11.15 5.86
CA ASP A 53 3.91 11.13 7.03
C ASP A 53 5.37 10.74 6.70
N ARG A 54 6.25 10.97 7.68
CA ARG A 54 7.70 10.70 7.67
C ARG A 54 8.51 11.53 6.66
N GLY A 55 8.15 11.55 5.39
CA GLY A 55 8.85 12.32 4.37
C GLY A 55 8.30 13.73 4.13
N PRO A 56 9.01 14.54 3.34
CA PRO A 56 8.81 15.99 3.27
C PRO A 56 7.64 16.45 2.39
N GLU A 57 7.11 15.60 1.51
CA GLU A 57 6.17 16.00 0.45
C GLU A 57 4.77 15.40 0.67
N SER A 58 4.36 15.15 1.91
CA SER A 58 3.06 14.53 2.21
C SER A 58 1.87 15.28 1.61
N GLU A 59 1.97 16.61 1.45
CA GLU A 59 0.92 17.41 0.80
C GLU A 59 0.72 17.11 -0.69
N ALA A 60 1.73 16.56 -1.38
CA ALA A 60 1.63 16.18 -2.79
C ALA A 60 0.75 14.92 -3.00
N ALA A 61 0.33 14.23 -1.94
CA ALA A 61 -0.47 13.01 -2.04
C ALA A 61 -1.76 13.20 -2.84
N LEU A 62 -2.45 14.34 -2.71
CA LEU A 62 -3.68 14.59 -3.48
C LEU A 62 -3.41 14.79 -4.98
N GLU A 63 -2.28 15.41 -5.34
CA GLU A 63 -1.87 15.59 -6.74
C GLU A 63 -1.55 14.26 -7.41
N TRP A 64 -0.95 13.33 -6.65
CA TRP A 64 -0.69 11.96 -7.08
C TRP A 64 -1.98 11.14 -7.20
N LEU A 65 -2.87 11.21 -6.20
CA LEU A 65 -4.17 10.54 -6.24
C LEU A 65 -5.09 11.06 -7.36
N ALA A 66 -4.85 12.29 -7.85
CA ALA A 66 -5.57 12.84 -8.98
C ALA A 66 -5.07 12.30 -10.35
N GLN A 67 -3.92 11.62 -10.39
CA GLN A 67 -3.38 11.06 -11.62
C GLN A 67 -4.18 9.82 -12.07
N PRO A 68 -4.59 9.72 -13.34
CA PRO A 68 -5.43 8.61 -13.81
C PRO A 68 -4.70 7.24 -13.83
N TRP A 69 -3.37 7.27 -13.78
CA TRP A 69 -2.51 6.09 -13.75
C TRP A 69 -2.12 5.69 -12.33
N PHE A 70 -2.47 6.46 -11.30
CA PHE A 70 -2.08 6.19 -9.91
C PHE A 70 -3.27 5.73 -9.07
N PHE A 71 -3.14 4.54 -8.49
CA PHE A 71 -4.13 3.93 -7.62
C PHE A 71 -3.47 3.65 -6.28
N ALA A 72 -4.21 3.78 -5.18
CA ALA A 72 -3.68 3.46 -3.85
C ALA A 72 -4.74 2.78 -3.00
N VAL A 73 -4.30 1.85 -2.15
CA VAL A 73 -5.10 1.41 -1.00
C VAL A 73 -4.87 2.36 0.19
N GLN A 74 -5.82 2.40 1.12
CA GLN A 74 -5.68 3.18 2.34
C GLN A 74 -4.71 2.48 3.30
N GLY A 75 -3.57 3.10 3.58
CA GLY A 75 -2.64 2.66 4.63
C GLY A 75 -3.08 3.05 6.03
N ASN A 76 -2.30 2.67 7.04
CA ASN A 76 -2.62 3.06 8.42
C ASN A 76 -2.33 4.54 8.70
N HIS A 77 -1.43 5.16 7.96
CA HIS A 77 -1.14 6.59 8.07
C HIS A 77 -2.30 7.45 7.52
N GLU A 78 -2.91 7.04 6.40
CA GLU A 78 -4.14 7.66 5.91
C GLU A 78 -5.31 7.48 6.90
N ASP A 79 -5.46 6.29 7.49
CA ASP A 79 -6.52 6.03 8.50
C ASP A 79 -6.36 6.89 9.77
N TYR A 80 -5.13 7.23 10.18
CA TYR A 80 -4.92 8.19 11.26
C TYR A 80 -5.53 9.56 10.95
N ALA A 81 -5.26 10.13 9.77
CA ALA A 81 -5.83 11.40 9.33
C ALA A 81 -7.37 11.35 9.27
N VAL A 82 -7.91 10.26 8.72
CA VAL A 82 -9.36 10.03 8.64
C VAL A 82 -9.98 9.98 10.04
N ARG A 83 -9.42 9.20 10.98
CA ARG A 83 -9.94 9.10 12.35
C ARG A 83 -9.76 10.39 13.15
N HIS A 84 -8.66 11.10 12.96
CA HIS A 84 -8.43 12.38 13.62
C HIS A 84 -9.59 13.35 13.34
N VAL A 85 -9.95 13.53 12.07
CA VAL A 85 -11.04 14.44 11.67
C VAL A 85 -12.42 13.88 12.04
N ARG A 86 -12.66 12.58 11.83
CA ARG A 86 -14.01 12.00 12.01
C ARG A 86 -14.40 11.73 13.46
N THR A 87 -13.46 11.34 14.31
CA THR A 87 -13.76 10.90 15.68
C THR A 87 -12.93 11.60 16.74
N GLY A 88 -11.81 12.23 16.38
CA GLY A 88 -10.85 12.78 17.34
C GLY A 88 -10.12 11.72 18.16
N GLN A 89 -10.37 10.42 17.92
CA GLN A 89 -9.82 9.32 18.71
C GLN A 89 -8.52 8.79 18.09
N VAL A 90 -7.48 9.61 18.20
CA VAL A 90 -6.11 9.26 17.82
C VAL A 90 -5.15 9.70 18.92
N ASP A 91 -4.10 8.92 19.16
CA ASP A 91 -2.98 9.36 20.00
C ASP A 91 -2.12 10.34 19.19
N VAL A 92 -2.42 11.64 19.32
CA VAL A 92 -1.77 12.71 18.55
C VAL A 92 -0.28 12.85 18.87
N VAL A 93 0.13 12.54 20.10
CA VAL A 93 1.52 12.62 20.53
C VAL A 93 2.32 11.52 19.84
N ASN A 94 1.80 10.29 19.89
CA ASN A 94 2.42 9.15 19.23
C ASN A 94 2.41 9.31 17.69
N TRP A 95 1.29 9.76 17.11
CA TRP A 95 1.19 9.95 15.67
C TRP A 95 2.16 11.03 15.16
N ARG A 96 2.34 12.15 15.89
CA ARG A 96 3.38 13.13 15.56
C ARG A 96 4.78 12.49 15.55
N GLY A 97 5.06 11.58 16.49
CA GLY A 97 6.30 10.79 16.53
C GLY A 97 6.50 9.88 15.30
N TYR A 98 5.42 9.45 14.66
CA TYR A 98 5.47 8.68 13.41
C TYR A 98 5.45 9.54 12.14
N GLY A 99 5.53 10.86 12.28
CA GLY A 99 5.60 11.80 11.16
C GLY A 99 4.30 12.52 10.82
N GLY A 100 3.23 12.36 11.62
CA GLY A 100 1.93 13.01 11.41
C GLY A 100 1.91 14.53 11.61
N GLY A 101 3.06 15.15 11.92
CA GLY A 101 3.17 16.59 12.18
C GLY A 101 2.66 17.45 11.02
N TRP A 102 2.97 17.07 9.77
CA TRP A 102 2.54 17.82 8.58
C TRP A 102 1.02 18.00 8.55
N PHE A 103 0.25 16.95 8.88
CA PHE A 103 -1.21 17.00 8.89
C PHE A 103 -1.74 17.73 10.12
N LEU A 104 -1.19 17.41 11.29
CA LEU A 104 -1.63 17.99 12.57
C LEU A 104 -1.45 19.51 12.63
N ASP A 105 -0.47 20.05 11.90
CA ASP A 105 -0.18 21.48 11.83
C ASP A 105 -1.01 22.22 10.75
N LEU A 106 -1.75 21.50 9.90
CA LEU A 106 -2.65 22.13 8.93
C LEU A 106 -3.86 22.78 9.60
N PRO A 107 -4.40 23.86 9.01
CA PRO A 107 -5.74 24.36 9.33
C PRO A 107 -6.82 23.28 9.20
N ALA A 108 -7.86 23.36 10.03
CA ALA A 108 -8.91 22.32 10.11
C ALA A 108 -9.67 22.08 8.79
N ASP A 109 -9.87 23.13 7.98
CA ASP A 109 -10.47 23.05 6.66
C ASP A 109 -9.58 22.26 5.68
N ARG A 110 -8.26 22.46 5.74
CA ARG A 110 -7.28 21.68 4.97
C ARG A 110 -7.22 20.23 5.44
N GLN A 111 -7.21 19.98 6.75
CA GLN A 111 -7.29 18.62 7.30
C GLN A 111 -8.52 17.87 6.78
N GLN A 112 -9.66 18.54 6.70
CA GLN A 112 -10.90 17.96 6.20
C GLN A 112 -10.79 17.52 4.72
N VAL A 113 -10.14 18.32 3.86
CA VAL A 113 -9.90 17.98 2.46
C VAL A 113 -9.09 16.68 2.32
N TYR A 114 -7.97 16.57 3.04
CA TYR A 114 -7.14 15.37 3.01
C TYR A 114 -7.87 14.16 3.61
N ALA A 115 -8.53 14.31 4.76
CA ALA A 115 -9.27 13.22 5.40
C ALA A 115 -10.46 12.72 4.56
N GLU A 116 -11.11 13.60 3.79
CA GLU A 116 -12.15 13.19 2.85
C GLU A 116 -11.56 12.36 1.70
N ALA A 117 -10.49 12.84 1.06
CA ALA A 117 -9.81 12.13 -0.02
C ALA A 117 -9.26 10.77 0.43
N PHE A 118 -8.53 10.74 1.55
CA PHE A 118 -8.01 9.50 2.15
C PHE A 118 -9.12 8.55 2.56
N GLY A 119 -10.25 9.09 3.03
CA GLY A 119 -11.45 8.30 3.28
C GLY A 119 -11.90 7.57 2.02
N GLN A 120 -11.84 8.18 0.83
CA GLN A 120 -12.34 7.56 -0.39
C GLN A 120 -11.48 6.39 -0.91
N LEU A 121 -10.24 6.25 -0.43
CA LEU A 121 -9.36 5.16 -0.81
C LEU A 121 -9.95 3.79 -0.44
N PRO A 122 -9.87 2.78 -1.33
CA PRO A 122 -10.27 1.42 -1.01
C PRO A 122 -9.32 0.80 0.03
N ILE A 123 -9.82 -0.16 0.82
CA ILE A 123 -8.98 -0.95 1.72
C ILE A 123 -8.20 -2.02 0.94
N ALA A 124 -8.78 -2.50 -0.16
CA ALA A 124 -8.15 -3.48 -1.04
C ALA A 124 -8.46 -3.19 -2.51
N ILE A 125 -7.50 -3.48 -3.38
CA ILE A 125 -7.65 -3.45 -4.84
C ILE A 125 -7.47 -4.88 -5.37
N GLU A 126 -8.24 -5.26 -6.37
CA GLU A 126 -8.04 -6.47 -7.17
C GLU A 126 -7.78 -6.05 -8.61
N VAL A 127 -6.64 -6.48 -9.17
CA VAL A 127 -6.26 -6.19 -10.55
C VAL A 127 -6.24 -7.50 -11.33
N GLU A 128 -7.02 -7.57 -12.40
CA GLU A 128 -7.03 -8.72 -13.30
C GLU A 128 -5.71 -8.81 -14.10
N THR A 129 -5.16 -10.02 -14.21
CA THR A 129 -3.97 -10.32 -15.05
C THR A 129 -4.24 -11.53 -15.93
N SER A 130 -3.37 -11.84 -16.89
CA SER A 130 -3.58 -13.01 -17.76
C SER A 130 -3.58 -14.35 -17.01
N SER A 131 -2.95 -14.40 -15.84
CA SER A 131 -2.82 -15.62 -15.01
C SER A 131 -3.68 -15.57 -13.75
N GLY A 132 -4.72 -14.73 -13.73
CA GLY A 132 -5.65 -14.55 -12.61
C GLY A 132 -5.41 -13.27 -11.79
N PRO A 133 -6.32 -12.93 -10.88
CA PRO A 133 -6.30 -11.64 -10.18
C PRO A 133 -5.12 -11.54 -9.22
N VAL A 134 -4.56 -10.34 -9.11
CA VAL A 134 -3.61 -9.95 -8.06
C VAL A 134 -4.30 -8.98 -7.11
N GLY A 135 -4.30 -9.33 -5.83
CA GLY A 135 -4.84 -8.49 -4.76
C GLY A 135 -3.78 -7.55 -4.21
N LEU A 136 -4.19 -6.34 -3.81
CA LEU A 136 -3.36 -5.38 -3.10
C LEU A 136 -4.09 -4.93 -1.84
N LEU A 137 -3.34 -4.80 -0.75
CA LEU A 137 -3.76 -4.24 0.53
C LEU A 137 -2.52 -3.69 1.25
N HIS A 138 -2.71 -2.99 2.36
CA HIS A 138 -1.57 -2.34 2.99
C HIS A 138 -0.67 -3.29 3.79
N ALA A 139 -1.23 -4.15 4.65
CA ALA A 139 -0.48 -4.92 5.65
C ALA A 139 -0.60 -6.45 5.51
N ASP A 140 -1.79 -7.03 5.71
CA ASP A 140 -2.00 -8.48 5.58
C ASP A 140 -3.44 -8.85 5.19
N CYS A 141 -3.62 -10.03 4.60
CA CYS A 141 -4.94 -10.56 4.24
C CYS A 141 -5.54 -11.39 5.41
N PRO A 142 -6.67 -10.96 6.01
CA PRO A 142 -7.29 -11.68 7.14
C PRO A 142 -8.12 -12.89 6.73
N VAL A 143 -8.18 -13.23 5.43
CA VAL A 143 -9.00 -14.34 4.91
C VAL A 143 -8.13 -15.33 4.12
N LEU A 144 -8.47 -16.62 4.21
CA LEU A 144 -7.79 -17.68 3.46
C LEU A 144 -8.29 -17.84 2.02
N PHE A 145 -9.37 -17.14 1.64
CA PHE A 145 -9.96 -17.17 0.30
C PHE A 145 -10.34 -15.75 -0.11
N TRP A 146 -9.59 -15.19 -1.05
CA TRP A 146 -9.64 -13.77 -1.43
C TRP A 146 -11.04 -13.26 -1.82
N PRO A 147 -11.89 -14.01 -2.56
CA PRO A 147 -13.25 -13.56 -2.86
C PRO A 147 -14.15 -13.30 -1.63
N ARG A 148 -13.77 -13.78 -0.42
CA ARG A 148 -14.48 -13.45 0.83
C ARG A 148 -14.04 -12.13 1.45
N LEU A 149 -12.98 -11.49 0.97
CA LEU A 149 -12.49 -10.23 1.54
C LEU A 149 -13.50 -9.10 1.32
N GLU A 150 -14.12 -9.03 0.14
CA GLU A 150 -15.13 -8.02 -0.20
C GLU A 150 -16.31 -8.06 0.78
N SER A 151 -16.91 -9.24 1.02
CA SER A 151 -18.00 -9.39 2.00
C SER A 151 -17.51 -9.17 3.44
N ALA A 152 -16.29 -9.60 3.79
CA ALA A 152 -15.74 -9.34 5.12
C ALA A 152 -15.51 -7.84 5.40
N LEU A 153 -15.20 -7.02 4.38
CA LEU A 153 -15.10 -5.56 4.48
C LEU A 153 -16.46 -4.88 4.57
N GLN A 154 -17.54 -5.55 4.18
CA GLN A 154 -18.91 -5.09 4.37
C GLN A 154 -19.41 -5.46 5.78
N ASP A 155 -19.35 -6.74 6.14
CA ASP A 155 -19.98 -7.30 7.34
C ASP A 155 -19.18 -7.05 8.62
N ARG A 156 -17.84 -7.04 8.52
CA ARG A 156 -16.92 -7.01 9.69
C ARG A 156 -15.88 -5.90 9.56
N TYR A 157 -16.28 -4.78 8.97
CA TYR A 157 -15.39 -3.71 8.54
C TYR A 157 -14.28 -3.37 9.53
N LYS A 158 -14.60 -3.03 10.79
CA LYS A 158 -13.60 -2.60 11.78
C LYS A 158 -12.50 -3.64 12.01
N ARG A 159 -12.86 -4.93 12.11
CA ARG A 159 -11.88 -6.01 12.32
C ARG A 159 -11.10 -6.29 11.04
N THR A 160 -11.78 -6.32 9.91
CA THR A 160 -11.19 -6.66 8.61
C THR A 160 -10.21 -5.57 8.16
N SER A 161 -10.63 -4.30 8.18
CA SER A 161 -9.77 -3.15 7.83
C SER A 161 -8.56 -3.04 8.76
N ALA A 162 -8.75 -3.21 10.08
CA ALA A 162 -7.63 -3.21 11.02
C ALA A 162 -6.58 -4.26 10.67
N ALA A 163 -6.97 -5.49 10.30
CA ALA A 163 -6.00 -6.49 9.85
C ALA A 163 -5.33 -6.10 8.53
N CYS A 164 -6.10 -5.61 7.56
CA CYS A 164 -5.58 -5.15 6.27
C CYS A 164 -4.61 -3.95 6.37
N GLN A 165 -4.67 -3.17 7.44
CA GLN A 165 -3.87 -1.94 7.60
C GLN A 165 -2.79 -2.03 8.69
N TRP A 166 -2.88 -2.97 9.64
CA TRP A 166 -2.00 -2.96 10.82
C TRP A 166 -1.33 -4.29 11.14
N SER A 167 -1.75 -5.39 10.51
CA SER A 167 -1.20 -6.70 10.85
C SER A 167 0.27 -6.80 10.48
N ARG A 168 1.06 -7.34 11.41
CA ARG A 168 2.48 -7.71 11.19
C ARG A 168 2.73 -9.20 11.40
N GLU A 169 1.68 -9.96 11.67
CA GLU A 169 1.78 -11.33 12.17
C GLU A 169 2.38 -12.29 11.14
N ARG A 170 1.99 -12.17 9.86
CA ARG A 170 2.55 -13.01 8.79
C ARG A 170 4.07 -12.93 8.73
N LEU A 171 4.64 -11.73 8.73
CA LEU A 171 6.09 -11.53 8.70
C LEU A 171 6.76 -11.95 10.02
N ARG A 172 6.17 -11.62 11.17
CA ARG A 172 6.68 -12.05 12.49
C ARG A 172 6.79 -13.56 12.61
N GLN A 173 5.82 -14.30 12.05
CA GLN A 173 5.75 -15.75 12.13
C GLN A 173 6.35 -16.45 10.91
N LEU A 174 6.78 -15.68 9.89
CA LEU A 174 7.17 -16.20 8.57
C LEU A 174 6.11 -17.15 7.99
N ASP A 175 4.83 -16.78 8.14
CA ASP A 175 3.69 -17.60 7.72
C ASP A 175 3.58 -17.65 6.19
N ARG A 176 3.92 -18.81 5.64
CA ARG A 176 3.87 -19.11 4.20
C ARG A 176 2.51 -19.64 3.75
N THR A 177 1.49 -19.62 4.62
CA THR A 177 0.12 -20.02 4.26
C THR A 177 -0.42 -19.06 3.21
N GLY A 178 -0.65 -19.57 2.00
CA GLY A 178 -1.16 -18.78 0.89
C GLY A 178 -2.64 -18.42 1.01
N VAL A 179 -3.04 -17.41 0.25
CA VAL A 179 -4.44 -16.97 0.07
C VAL A 179 -4.97 -17.58 -1.21
N ARG A 180 -6.05 -18.38 -1.10
CA ARG A 180 -6.67 -19.05 -2.26
C ARG A 180 -7.56 -18.09 -3.05
N GLY A 181 -7.81 -18.41 -4.32
CA GLY A 181 -8.73 -17.64 -5.18
C GLY A 181 -8.14 -16.33 -5.69
N VAL A 182 -6.83 -16.14 -5.52
CA VAL A 182 -6.06 -15.02 -6.03
C VAL A 182 -4.67 -15.54 -6.41
N ARG A 183 -4.08 -14.98 -7.45
CA ARG A 183 -2.74 -15.35 -7.92
C ARG A 183 -1.69 -14.94 -6.90
N ALA A 184 -1.75 -13.69 -6.45
CA ALA A 184 -0.87 -13.12 -5.44
C ALA A 184 -1.60 -12.05 -4.63
N VAL A 185 -1.14 -11.82 -3.40
CA VAL A 185 -1.52 -10.64 -2.60
C VAL A 185 -0.27 -9.80 -2.38
N VAL A 186 -0.34 -8.50 -2.63
CA VAL A 186 0.79 -7.57 -2.47
C VAL A 186 0.51 -6.64 -1.29
N ALA A 187 1.51 -6.47 -0.43
CA ALA A 187 1.44 -5.69 0.80
C ALA A 187 2.74 -4.90 1.05
N GLY A 188 2.63 -3.83 1.85
CA GLY A 188 3.73 -3.01 2.37
C GLY A 188 3.78 -3.07 3.89
N HIS A 189 3.74 -1.89 4.54
CA HIS A 189 3.59 -1.65 5.99
C HIS A 189 4.77 -2.04 6.88
N THR A 190 5.31 -3.25 6.68
CA THR A 190 6.41 -3.78 7.47
C THR A 190 7.66 -3.83 6.58
N PRO A 191 8.68 -3.01 6.90
CA PRO A 191 9.95 -3.01 6.20
C PRO A 191 10.57 -4.40 6.06
N VAL A 192 11.03 -4.70 4.85
CA VAL A 192 11.85 -5.87 4.50
C VAL A 192 13.11 -5.43 3.75
N ALA A 193 14.22 -6.13 3.94
CA ALA A 193 15.50 -5.77 3.30
C ALA A 193 15.52 -5.99 1.77
N ALA A 194 14.64 -6.86 1.28
CA ALA A 194 14.37 -7.12 -0.13
C ALA A 194 12.91 -7.58 -0.27
N PRO A 195 12.28 -7.45 -1.46
CA PRO A 195 10.90 -7.88 -1.68
C PRO A 195 10.77 -9.36 -1.32
N LEU A 196 9.87 -9.70 -0.42
CA LEU A 196 9.79 -11.02 0.18
C LEU A 196 8.44 -11.66 -0.12
N ALA A 197 8.44 -12.85 -0.71
CA ALA A 197 7.25 -13.67 -0.88
C ALA A 197 7.15 -14.74 0.23
N LEU A 198 6.03 -14.73 0.96
CA LEU A 198 5.64 -15.78 1.89
C LEU A 198 4.40 -16.49 1.34
N GLY A 199 4.59 -17.68 0.75
CA GLY A 199 3.55 -18.32 -0.04
C GLY A 199 3.26 -17.51 -1.31
N ASN A 200 2.02 -17.07 -1.51
CA ASN A 200 1.65 -16.14 -2.57
C ASN A 200 1.39 -14.71 -2.06
N VAL A 201 1.88 -14.35 -0.87
CA VAL A 201 1.79 -12.99 -0.31
C VAL A 201 3.15 -12.31 -0.42
N TYR A 202 3.21 -11.18 -1.11
CA TYR A 202 4.41 -10.42 -1.44
C TYR A 202 4.47 -9.17 -0.58
N HIS A 203 5.56 -9.01 0.17
CA HIS A 203 5.87 -7.84 0.98
C HIS A 203 6.90 -6.99 0.24
N ILE A 204 6.53 -5.76 -0.11
CA ILE A 204 7.30 -4.89 -1.01
C ILE A 204 7.72 -3.56 -0.37
N ASP A 205 7.40 -3.33 0.91
CA ASP A 205 7.98 -2.19 1.64
C ASP A 205 9.46 -2.44 1.89
N THR A 206 10.28 -1.72 1.15
CA THR A 206 11.75 -1.82 1.17
C THR A 206 12.36 -0.48 1.60
N GLU A 207 11.59 0.30 2.36
CA GLU A 207 11.94 1.62 2.89
C GLU A 207 12.46 2.58 1.81
N GLY A 208 11.80 2.58 0.64
CA GLY A 208 12.13 3.47 -0.47
C GLY A 208 12.04 4.96 -0.11
N TRP A 209 11.27 5.29 0.92
CA TRP A 209 11.12 6.61 1.50
C TRP A 209 12.27 7.03 2.43
N ARG A 210 13.20 6.11 2.79
CA ARG A 210 14.32 6.37 3.70
C ARG A 210 15.68 6.00 3.07
N ASP A 211 16.39 5.01 3.59
CA ASP A 211 17.74 4.65 3.10
C ASP A 211 17.69 3.46 2.11
N GLY A 212 16.50 2.87 1.92
CA GLY A 212 16.27 1.75 1.02
C GLY A 212 15.96 2.16 -0.42
N TYR A 213 15.06 1.43 -1.07
CA TYR A 213 14.67 1.69 -2.46
C TYR A 213 13.19 1.43 -2.66
N PHE A 214 12.58 2.10 -3.64
CA PHE A 214 11.22 1.75 -4.03
C PHE A 214 11.23 0.44 -4.80
N THR A 215 10.49 -0.54 -4.30
CA THR A 215 10.21 -1.78 -5.02
C THR A 215 9.03 -1.56 -5.95
N PHE A 216 9.20 -1.97 -7.20
CA PHE A 216 8.15 -2.01 -8.21
C PHE A 216 7.94 -3.46 -8.62
N LEU A 217 6.78 -4.02 -8.28
CA LEU A 217 6.39 -5.38 -8.64
C LEU A 217 5.49 -5.33 -9.87
N ASP A 218 5.96 -5.85 -11.01
CA ASP A 218 5.12 -6.02 -12.20
C ASP A 218 4.01 -7.05 -11.90
N LEU A 219 2.75 -6.65 -12.01
CA LEU A 219 1.61 -7.51 -11.60
C LEU A 219 1.40 -8.68 -12.56
N GLU A 220 1.79 -8.55 -13.83
CA GLU A 220 1.62 -9.59 -14.84
C GLU A 220 2.68 -10.69 -14.68
N THR A 221 3.93 -10.32 -14.37
CA THR A 221 5.05 -11.26 -14.26
C THR A 221 5.37 -11.66 -12.81
N LEU A 222 4.92 -10.88 -11.83
CA LEU A 222 5.32 -10.93 -10.42
C LEU A 222 6.83 -10.79 -10.20
N GLN A 223 7.53 -10.17 -11.16
CA GLN A 223 8.94 -9.82 -11.02
C GLN A 223 9.09 -8.42 -10.43
N ALA A 224 10.08 -8.25 -9.57
CA ALA A 224 10.36 -6.99 -8.91
C ALA A 224 11.60 -6.29 -9.49
N TRP A 225 11.53 -4.96 -9.54
CA TRP A 225 12.64 -4.05 -9.81
C TRP A 225 12.81 -3.10 -8.61
N PRO A 226 14.03 -2.66 -8.25
CA PRO A 226 15.33 -2.97 -8.86
C PRO A 226 15.94 -4.30 -8.39
N ARG A 227 15.36 -4.97 -7.40
CA ARG A 227 15.85 -6.26 -6.89
C ARG A 227 14.77 -7.33 -7.04
N ALA A 228 15.21 -8.54 -7.32
CA ALA A 228 14.34 -9.70 -7.43
C ALA A 228 13.64 -10.02 -6.10
N VAL A 229 12.46 -10.62 -6.20
CA VAL A 229 11.74 -11.17 -5.05
C VAL A 229 12.50 -12.36 -4.48
N VAL A 230 12.67 -12.39 -3.17
CA VAL A 230 13.23 -13.52 -2.41
C VAL A 230 12.12 -14.28 -1.70
N THR A 231 12.35 -15.55 -1.37
CA THR A 231 11.40 -16.39 -0.60
C THR A 231 11.89 -16.71 0.82
N GLU A 232 13.11 -16.29 1.14
CA GLU A 232 13.71 -16.41 2.46
C GLU A 232 14.13 -15.00 2.91
N PRO A 233 13.79 -14.60 4.14
CA PRO A 233 14.30 -13.34 4.68
C PRO A 233 15.83 -13.41 4.77
N ALA A 234 16.51 -12.29 4.52
CA ALA A 234 17.93 -12.19 4.80
C ALA A 234 18.16 -12.54 6.29
N LEU A 235 19.07 -13.48 6.56
CA LEU A 235 19.53 -13.73 7.92
C LEU A 235 20.12 -12.41 8.42
N VAL A 236 19.44 -11.77 9.37
CA VAL A 236 20.05 -10.68 10.13
C VAL A 236 21.12 -11.35 10.97
N GLU A 237 22.39 -11.19 10.60
CA GLU A 237 23.46 -11.56 11.51
C GLU A 237 23.27 -10.72 12.78
N PRO A 238 23.26 -11.35 13.98
CA PRO A 238 23.17 -10.59 15.22
C PRO A 238 24.45 -9.78 15.36
N GLY A 239 24.36 -8.48 15.04
CA GLY A 239 25.35 -7.48 15.41
C GLY A 239 25.27 -7.13 16.89
#